data_AF-A0A0S8JZJ8-F1
#
_entry.id   AF-A0A0S8JZJ8-F1
#
_cell.length_a   1.000
_cell.length_b   1.000
_cell.length_c   1.000
_cell.angle_alpha   90.00
_cell.angle_beta   90.00
_cell.angle_gamma   90.00
#
_symmetry.space_group_name_H-M   'P 1'
#
loop_
_entity.id
_entity.type
_entity.pdbx_description
1 polymer ?
#
loop_
_entity_poly.entity_id
_entity_poly.type
_entity_poly.pdbx_seq_one_letter_code
_entity_poly.pdbx_strand_id
1 'polypeptide(L)'
;MKSPGWKLLTRRWIWLLLGGIALLLLAIPAWGAEQKGATAGRPAQVHLADHGDVVAGDGTRVPEADVQLSAPAASQGEGIAGGLDVPVDEVGSQPDPRPRVAGSLTGSWYDFISFQICRDVDTSVVPYECIGETNSFSCDDDYAHFLGILGNIYDAPDFDNVIMELYSPEGYYSQCTFQVADPPAGHYYSSYSLRCRAGIAGTQKVDHPGAWHTDFLVYDNGQWRREASKPWQLICGATPTPTTTECPGATTRTYVTTQDNENNSHTGYADGDMGPDPDCIFRNDSRHPIEFNIYVPSLSPPFSWATLSLRVWDVDEEAQDCPERDTVYFNGNFVGYLRGANDTWSTSGPYDINPSWVRQGNNLVEIQVNTTGCLGSQGQERWCVGVKQGTLQLEGGSGAAYKRSFFKSPECWPP
;
A
#
# COMPACT_ATOMS: atom_id res chain seq x y z
N MET A 1 -39.29 69.77 -8.67
CA MET A 1 -39.01 70.79 -7.64
C MET A 1 -37.79 70.34 -6.84
N LYS A 2 -36.73 71.16 -6.89
CA LYS A 2 -35.66 71.39 -5.89
C LYS A 2 -35.06 70.21 -5.09
N SER A 3 -33.83 69.84 -5.46
CA SER A 3 -32.68 69.70 -4.53
C SER A 3 -32.28 71.08 -3.93
N PRO A 4 -31.20 71.32 -3.12
CA PRO A 4 -30.06 70.47 -2.72
C PRO A 4 -29.46 70.74 -1.30
N GLY A 5 -28.29 70.14 -0.99
CA GLY A 5 -27.25 70.65 -0.06
C GLY A 5 -26.50 69.54 0.68
N TRP A 6 -25.31 69.02 0.32
CA TRP A 6 -23.94 69.56 0.11
C TRP A 6 -23.24 70.18 1.35
N LYS A 7 -22.13 69.55 1.77
CA LYS A 7 -20.82 70.10 2.24
C LYS A 7 -19.86 68.90 2.44
N LEU A 8 -18.85 68.61 1.63
CA LEU A 8 -17.57 69.27 1.28
C LEU A 8 -16.63 69.57 2.47
N LEU A 9 -15.50 68.84 2.52
CA LEU A 9 -14.14 69.24 2.96
C LEU A 9 -13.17 68.21 2.31
N THR A 10 -12.46 68.51 1.20
CA THR A 10 -11.11 69.13 1.07
C THR A 10 -10.00 68.36 1.79
N ARG A 11 -8.76 68.19 1.30
CA ARG A 11 -8.07 68.25 0.00
C ARG A 11 -6.64 67.76 0.33
N ARG A 12 -6.03 66.98 -0.59
CA ARG A 12 -4.60 66.90 -0.99
C ARG A 12 -3.49 66.90 0.08
N TRP A 13 -2.50 66.00 -0.09
CA TRP A 13 -1.12 66.34 -0.49
C TRP A 13 -0.43 65.14 -1.17
N ILE A 14 0.25 65.45 -2.28
CA ILE A 14 1.17 64.63 -3.08
C ILE A 14 2.58 64.99 -2.63
N TRP A 15 3.50 64.02 -2.50
CA TRP A 15 4.90 64.17 -2.88
C TRP A 15 5.51 62.82 -3.29
N LEU A 16 6.06 62.78 -4.50
CA LEU A 16 7.00 61.79 -5.02
C LEU A 16 8.30 61.81 -4.20
N LEU A 17 9.03 60.69 -4.17
CA LEU A 17 10.46 60.69 -4.43
C LEU A 17 10.93 59.35 -5.02
N LEU A 18 11.50 59.47 -6.22
CA LEU A 18 12.32 58.50 -6.94
C LEU A 18 13.72 58.40 -6.29
N GLY A 19 14.36 57.26 -6.44
CA GLY A 19 15.81 57.17 -6.67
C GLY A 19 16.57 56.27 -5.70
N GLY A 20 17.36 55.34 -6.24
CA GLY A 20 18.48 54.74 -5.49
C GLY A 20 18.90 53.34 -5.91
N ILE A 21 19.41 53.18 -7.14
CA ILE A 21 20.25 52.04 -7.52
C ILE A 21 21.56 52.10 -6.73
N ALA A 22 21.95 51.00 -6.08
CA ALA A 22 23.33 50.76 -5.67
C ALA A 22 23.68 49.28 -5.80
N LEU A 23 24.51 49.04 -6.81
CA LEU A 23 25.32 47.88 -7.10
C LEU A 23 26.18 47.50 -5.86
N LEU A 24 26.18 46.22 -5.45
CA LEU A 24 27.27 45.66 -4.65
C LEU A 24 27.70 44.32 -5.25
N LEU A 25 28.77 44.41 -6.04
CA LEU A 25 29.67 43.33 -6.44
C LEU A 25 30.72 43.14 -5.33
N LEU A 26 31.33 41.94 -5.33
CA LEU A 26 32.48 41.41 -4.53
C LEU A 26 32.01 40.32 -3.55
N ALA A 27 32.62 39.13 -3.46
CA ALA A 27 33.76 38.55 -4.16
C ALA A 27 33.69 37.01 -4.03
N ILE A 28 34.06 36.31 -5.12
CA ILE A 28 34.32 34.86 -5.16
C ILE A 28 35.81 34.66 -4.93
N PRO A 29 36.27 33.82 -3.99
CA PRO A 29 37.64 33.32 -4.03
C PRO A 29 37.69 32.05 -4.88
N ALA A 30 38.45 32.14 -5.97
CA ALA A 30 38.91 31.03 -6.77
C ALA A 30 40.06 30.31 -6.04
N TRP A 31 39.90 29.01 -5.82
CA TRP A 31 40.94 28.00 -5.63
C TRP A 31 40.42 26.81 -6.45
N GLY A 32 41.13 26.15 -7.34
CA GLY A 32 42.56 25.97 -7.55
C GLY A 32 42.64 24.57 -8.16
N ALA A 33 42.74 24.49 -9.49
CA ALA A 33 42.78 23.23 -10.21
C ALA A 33 44.16 22.57 -10.04
N GLU A 34 44.19 21.31 -9.60
CA GLU A 34 45.34 20.43 -9.78
C GLU A 34 44.88 19.17 -10.52
N GLN A 35 45.39 19.02 -11.75
CA GLN A 35 45.23 17.83 -12.58
C GLN A 35 46.34 16.81 -12.28
N LYS A 36 45.95 15.59 -11.88
CA LYS A 36 46.59 14.30 -12.18
C LYS A 36 45.44 13.29 -12.22
N GLY A 37 45.12 12.58 -13.30
CA GLY A 37 45.98 11.85 -14.21
C GLY A 37 45.86 10.36 -13.89
N ALA A 38 44.82 9.67 -14.40
CA ALA A 38 44.77 8.20 -14.45
C ALA A 38 43.66 7.70 -15.41
N THR A 39 44.12 7.37 -16.63
CA THR A 39 43.75 6.21 -17.46
C THR A 39 42.29 5.71 -17.48
N ALA A 40 41.67 5.94 -18.64
CA ALA A 40 40.51 5.21 -19.14
C ALA A 40 40.84 3.74 -19.38
N GLY A 41 40.18 2.85 -18.63
CA GLY A 41 40.08 1.42 -18.93
C GLY A 41 38.93 1.19 -19.90
N ARG A 42 39.22 0.59 -21.05
CA ARG A 42 38.25 0.17 -22.07
C ARG A 42 37.28 -0.87 -21.49
N PRO A 43 36.01 -0.90 -21.93
CA PRO A 43 35.08 -1.97 -21.57
C PRO A 43 35.56 -3.29 -22.19
N ALA A 44 35.64 -4.33 -21.35
CA ALA A 44 35.90 -5.69 -21.78
C ALA A 44 34.73 -6.17 -22.66
N GLN A 45 35.06 -6.55 -23.90
CA GLN A 45 34.18 -7.32 -24.75
C GLN A 45 34.00 -8.70 -24.13
N VAL A 46 32.76 -9.05 -23.77
CA VAL A 46 32.38 -10.43 -23.47
C VAL A 46 32.35 -11.18 -24.80
N HIS A 47 33.37 -12.01 -25.02
CA HIS A 47 33.31 -13.06 -26.02
C HIS A 47 32.30 -14.11 -25.54
N LEU A 48 31.24 -14.30 -26.32
CA LEU A 48 30.42 -15.51 -26.31
C LEU A 48 31.35 -16.70 -26.56
N ALA A 49 31.55 -17.50 -25.52
CA ALA A 49 32.16 -18.82 -25.66
C ALA A 49 31.05 -19.81 -25.96
N ASP A 50 31.18 -20.47 -27.11
CA ASP A 50 30.48 -21.69 -27.49
C ASP A 50 30.50 -22.69 -26.32
N HIS A 51 29.32 -23.12 -25.89
CA HIS A 51 29.20 -24.31 -25.06
C HIS A 51 29.44 -25.52 -25.95
N GLY A 52 30.60 -26.15 -25.73
CA GLY A 52 30.98 -27.40 -26.35
C GLY A 52 30.12 -28.57 -25.90
N ASP A 53 29.83 -29.44 -26.87
CA ASP A 53 29.25 -30.76 -26.69
C ASP A 53 30.15 -31.65 -25.83
N VAL A 54 29.59 -32.24 -24.78
CA VAL A 54 30.19 -33.37 -24.07
C VAL A 54 29.65 -34.66 -24.70
N VAL A 55 30.51 -35.33 -25.45
CA VAL A 55 30.25 -36.67 -26.00
C VAL A 55 30.41 -37.71 -24.89
N ALA A 56 29.29 -38.36 -24.50
CA ALA A 56 29.32 -39.64 -23.79
C ALA A 56 29.27 -40.78 -24.82
N GLY A 57 30.23 -41.71 -24.70
CA GLY A 57 30.43 -42.80 -25.64
C GLY A 57 29.60 -44.03 -25.30
N ASP A 58 28.46 -44.20 -25.97
CA ASP A 58 27.91 -45.53 -26.25
C ASP A 58 26.98 -45.59 -27.48
N GLY A 59 27.00 -44.63 -28.40
CA GLY A 59 26.50 -44.81 -29.78
C GLY A 59 25.06 -45.29 -29.96
N THR A 60 24.18 -45.20 -28.95
CA THR A 60 22.77 -45.53 -29.08
C THR A 60 21.91 -44.27 -29.16
N ARG A 61 21.26 -44.07 -30.31
CA ARG A 61 20.25 -43.01 -30.51
C ARG A 61 18.95 -43.43 -29.85
N VAL A 62 18.57 -42.75 -28.77
CA VAL A 62 17.22 -42.78 -28.21
C VAL A 62 16.49 -41.53 -28.71
N PRO A 63 15.26 -41.63 -29.25
CA PRO A 63 14.53 -40.46 -29.74
C PRO A 63 14.16 -39.51 -28.60
N GLU A 64 14.22 -38.21 -28.88
CA GLU A 64 13.68 -37.12 -28.03
C GLU A 64 12.28 -37.50 -27.55
N ALA A 65 12.15 -37.73 -26.24
CA ALA A 65 10.87 -37.70 -25.58
C ALA A 65 10.57 -36.23 -25.27
N ASP A 66 9.55 -35.69 -25.94
CA ASP A 66 8.92 -34.43 -25.62
C ASP A 66 8.62 -34.35 -24.12
N VAL A 67 9.31 -33.45 -23.42
CA VAL A 67 8.84 -32.95 -22.13
C VAL A 67 7.74 -31.93 -22.43
N GLN A 68 6.53 -32.44 -22.68
CA GLN A 68 5.33 -31.63 -22.58
C GLN A 68 5.08 -31.35 -21.10
N LEU A 69 5.35 -30.11 -20.68
CA LEU A 69 4.67 -29.53 -19.52
C LEU A 69 3.20 -29.34 -19.91
N SER A 70 2.37 -30.31 -19.54
CA SER A 70 0.92 -30.21 -19.63
C SER A 70 0.44 -29.13 -18.65
N ALA A 71 0.18 -27.93 -19.15
CA ALA A 71 -0.70 -27.00 -18.44
C ALA A 71 -2.08 -27.66 -18.24
N PRO A 72 -2.73 -27.56 -17.08
CA PRO A 72 -4.11 -27.99 -16.97
C PRO A 72 -4.96 -27.14 -17.92
N ALA A 73 -5.75 -27.82 -18.75
CA ALA A 73 -6.63 -27.21 -19.71
C ALA A 73 -7.66 -26.33 -18.98
N ALA A 74 -7.58 -25.02 -19.20
CA ALA A 74 -8.68 -24.11 -18.90
C ALA A 74 -9.90 -24.55 -19.73
N SER A 75 -10.95 -25.02 -19.06
CA SER A 75 -12.22 -25.27 -19.69
C SER A 75 -12.85 -23.93 -20.07
N GLN A 76 -12.86 -23.63 -21.37
CA GLN A 76 -13.64 -22.52 -21.90
C GLN A 76 -15.13 -22.87 -21.81
N GLY A 77 -15.83 -22.22 -20.89
CA GLY A 77 -17.28 -22.08 -20.93
C GLY A 77 -17.64 -20.87 -21.78
N GLU A 78 -18.16 -21.10 -22.99
CA GLU A 78 -18.82 -20.06 -23.79
C GLU A 78 -20.16 -19.67 -23.15
N GLY A 79 -20.36 -18.37 -22.91
CA GLY A 79 -21.64 -17.81 -22.49
C GLY A 79 -21.51 -16.33 -22.12
N ILE A 80 -21.76 -15.46 -23.09
CA ILE A 80 -21.56 -14.00 -23.06
C ILE A 80 -22.33 -13.31 -21.91
N ALA A 81 -21.60 -12.64 -20.99
CA ALA A 81 -21.86 -11.26 -20.53
C ALA A 81 -20.73 -10.75 -19.61
N GLY A 82 -19.62 -10.31 -20.21
CA GLY A 82 -18.52 -9.60 -19.52
C GLY A 82 -17.47 -10.54 -18.92
N GLY A 83 -16.54 -11.01 -19.76
CA GLY A 83 -15.47 -11.94 -19.38
C GLY A 83 -14.68 -11.46 -18.16
N LEU A 84 -14.62 -12.32 -17.14
CA LEU A 84 -13.71 -12.17 -16.02
C LEU A 84 -12.40 -12.83 -16.41
N ASP A 85 -11.30 -12.08 -16.29
CA ASP A 85 -9.95 -12.63 -16.43
C ASP A 85 -9.40 -12.89 -15.02
N VAL A 86 -8.84 -14.09 -14.82
CA VAL A 86 -8.54 -14.64 -13.49
C VAL A 86 -7.10 -15.17 -13.46
N PRO A 87 -6.07 -14.30 -13.52
CA PRO A 87 -4.72 -14.75 -13.24
C PRO A 87 -4.56 -15.02 -11.73
N VAL A 88 -4.04 -16.21 -11.41
CA VAL A 88 -3.54 -16.58 -10.08
C VAL A 88 -2.04 -16.74 -10.21
N ASP A 89 -1.30 -15.95 -9.43
CA ASP A 89 0.15 -16.06 -9.37
C ASP A 89 0.57 -16.34 -7.92
N GLU A 90 1.38 -17.39 -7.72
CA GLU A 90 2.07 -17.65 -6.45
C GLU A 90 3.19 -16.62 -6.31
N VAL A 91 3.12 -15.79 -5.26
CA VAL A 91 4.03 -14.64 -5.08
C VAL A 91 5.29 -15.04 -4.33
N GLY A 92 5.25 -16.14 -3.59
CA GLY A 92 6.42 -16.71 -2.94
C GLY A 92 6.09 -17.82 -1.95
N SER A 93 7.09 -18.66 -1.71
CA SER A 93 7.11 -19.67 -0.66
C SER A 93 8.49 -19.62 0.02
N GLN A 94 8.55 -19.83 1.34
CA GLN A 94 9.84 -19.97 2.02
C GLN A 94 9.98 -21.34 2.68
N PRO A 95 11.20 -21.91 2.67
CA PRO A 95 11.49 -23.17 3.33
C PRO A 95 11.40 -23.04 4.86
N ASP A 96 10.97 -24.11 5.54
CA ASP A 96 10.87 -24.13 7.00
C ASP A 96 12.26 -24.01 7.67
N PRO A 97 12.52 -22.96 8.48
CA PRO A 97 13.79 -22.86 9.20
C PRO A 97 13.92 -23.86 10.36
N ARG A 98 12.88 -24.64 10.68
CA ARG A 98 12.88 -25.59 11.81
C ARG A 98 12.47 -27.01 11.40
N PRO A 99 13.23 -28.06 11.75
CA PRO A 99 12.74 -29.42 11.65
C PRO A 99 11.63 -29.63 12.69
N ARG A 100 10.36 -29.63 12.28
CA ARG A 100 9.23 -29.87 13.19
C ARG A 100 8.81 -31.33 13.29
N VAL A 101 8.31 -31.64 14.47
CA VAL A 101 7.66 -32.89 14.84
C VAL A 101 6.26 -32.91 14.24
N ALA A 102 6.03 -33.77 13.26
CA ALA A 102 4.72 -33.98 12.65
C ALA A 102 3.67 -34.33 13.72
N GLY A 103 2.54 -33.58 13.76
CA GLY A 103 1.31 -34.07 14.39
C GLY A 103 0.62 -33.25 15.49
N SER A 104 0.73 -31.91 15.57
CA SER A 104 -0.04 -31.15 16.59
C SER A 104 -0.85 -29.95 16.11
N LEU A 105 -0.84 -29.60 14.82
CA LEU A 105 -1.73 -28.58 14.27
C LEU A 105 -2.85 -29.27 13.49
N THR A 106 -4.07 -29.20 14.02
CA THR A 106 -5.30 -29.59 13.32
C THR A 106 -6.10 -28.33 13.04
N GLY A 107 -6.39 -28.04 11.76
CA GLY A 107 -7.20 -26.91 11.30
C GLY A 107 -6.50 -26.12 10.19
N SER A 108 -7.29 -25.59 9.25
CA SER A 108 -6.81 -24.62 8.25
C SER A 108 -6.42 -23.32 8.96
N TRP A 109 -5.20 -22.87 8.74
CA TRP A 109 -4.77 -21.52 9.10
C TRP A 109 -4.46 -20.80 7.80
N TYR A 110 -4.90 -19.56 7.70
CA TYR A 110 -4.51 -18.62 6.66
C TYR A 110 -4.51 -17.23 7.27
N ASP A 111 -3.63 -16.38 6.76
CA ASP A 111 -3.57 -14.98 7.08
C ASP A 111 -4.07 -14.19 5.88
N PHE A 112 -5.20 -13.53 6.06
CA PHE A 112 -5.69 -12.58 5.07
C PHE A 112 -4.89 -11.29 5.17
N ILE A 113 -4.04 -11.05 4.18
CA ILE A 113 -3.08 -9.93 4.22
C ILE A 113 -3.74 -8.64 3.75
N SER A 114 -4.38 -8.65 2.58
CA SER A 114 -5.03 -7.46 2.05
C SER A 114 -6.08 -7.74 0.98
N PHE A 115 -7.00 -6.79 0.80
CA PHE A 115 -7.91 -6.75 -0.34
C PHE A 115 -8.13 -5.30 -0.79
N GLN A 116 -7.81 -5.04 -2.05
CA GLN A 116 -7.80 -3.72 -2.67
C GLN A 116 -8.64 -3.73 -3.95
N ILE A 117 -9.22 -2.56 -4.26
CA ILE A 117 -9.93 -2.30 -5.50
C ILE A 117 -9.19 -1.18 -6.20
N CYS A 118 -8.82 -1.40 -7.46
CA CYS A 118 -7.84 -0.57 -8.14
C CYS A 118 -8.33 -0.21 -9.54
N ARG A 119 -7.94 0.98 -10.00
CA ARG A 119 -7.99 1.34 -11.42
C ARG A 119 -6.63 1.01 -12.06
N ASP A 120 -6.59 0.90 -13.39
CA ASP A 120 -5.35 0.98 -14.18
C ASP A 120 -4.21 0.02 -13.79
N VAL A 121 -4.51 -1.14 -13.22
CA VAL A 121 -3.47 -2.08 -12.75
C VAL A 121 -2.58 -2.59 -13.89
N ASP A 122 -3.11 -2.62 -15.12
CA ASP A 122 -2.37 -3.02 -16.31
C ASP A 122 -1.32 -1.98 -16.76
N THR A 123 -1.30 -0.80 -16.14
CA THR A 123 -0.28 0.24 -16.38
C THR A 123 0.89 0.18 -15.41
N SER A 124 0.82 -0.69 -14.38
CA SER A 124 1.90 -0.83 -13.41
C SER A 124 3.15 -1.47 -14.00
N VAL A 125 4.30 -0.86 -13.75
CA VAL A 125 5.62 -1.42 -14.09
C VAL A 125 6.06 -2.52 -13.12
N VAL A 126 5.45 -2.55 -11.92
CA VAL A 126 5.62 -3.62 -10.95
C VAL A 126 4.41 -4.54 -11.09
N PRO A 127 4.61 -5.81 -11.51
CA PRO A 127 3.56 -6.79 -11.48
C PRO A 127 2.88 -6.80 -10.10
N TYR A 128 1.55 -6.84 -10.07
CA TYR A 128 0.77 -6.98 -8.84
C TYR A 128 0.70 -5.74 -7.93
N GLU A 129 1.19 -4.57 -8.36
CA GLU A 129 1.00 -3.34 -7.60
C GLU A 129 -0.32 -2.64 -7.98
N CYS A 130 -1.13 -2.35 -6.96
CA CYS A 130 -2.32 -1.52 -7.10
C CYS A 130 -1.91 -0.06 -7.30
N ILE A 131 -1.96 0.43 -8.53
CA ILE A 131 -1.81 1.86 -8.81
C ILE A 131 -3.19 2.50 -8.72
N GLY A 132 -3.38 3.46 -7.80
CA GLY A 132 -4.64 4.19 -7.68
C GLY A 132 -5.77 3.33 -7.12
N GLU A 133 -5.63 2.89 -5.85
CA GLU A 133 -6.73 2.31 -5.09
C GLU A 133 -7.95 3.26 -5.17
N THR A 134 -9.08 2.74 -5.61
CA THR A 134 -10.32 3.49 -5.80
C THR A 134 -11.50 2.64 -5.39
N ASN A 135 -12.55 3.30 -4.95
CA ASN A 135 -13.85 2.68 -4.74
C ASN A 135 -14.90 3.24 -5.71
N SER A 136 -14.48 3.95 -6.75
CA SER A 136 -15.38 4.62 -7.69
C SER A 136 -14.89 4.40 -9.11
N PHE A 137 -15.79 3.93 -9.96
CA PHE A 137 -15.54 3.66 -11.38
C PHE A 137 -16.53 4.43 -12.25
N SER A 138 -16.05 4.88 -13.40
CA SER A 138 -16.88 5.40 -14.50
C SER A 138 -17.32 4.24 -15.38
N CYS A 139 -18.46 4.38 -16.07
CA CYS A 139 -18.90 3.36 -17.04
C CYS A 139 -18.10 3.36 -18.35
N ASP A 140 -17.22 4.35 -18.50
CA ASP A 140 -16.19 4.39 -19.53
C ASP A 140 -14.85 3.79 -19.06
N ASP A 141 -14.71 3.42 -17.77
CA ASP A 141 -13.53 2.70 -17.32
C ASP A 141 -13.54 1.30 -17.97
N ASP A 142 -12.40 0.83 -18.46
CA ASP A 142 -12.35 -0.47 -19.13
C ASP A 142 -12.58 -1.62 -18.14
N TYR A 143 -11.98 -1.53 -16.94
CA TYR A 143 -12.00 -2.59 -15.93
C TYR A 143 -11.99 -2.07 -14.49
N ALA A 144 -12.66 -2.81 -13.61
CA ALA A 144 -12.36 -2.82 -12.18
C ALA A 144 -11.44 -4.00 -11.85
N HIS A 145 -10.35 -3.73 -11.14
CA HIS A 145 -9.43 -4.75 -10.66
C HIS A 145 -9.63 -4.96 -9.16
N PHE A 146 -9.78 -6.23 -8.76
CA PHE A 146 -9.86 -6.65 -7.37
C PHE A 146 -8.64 -7.50 -7.06
N LEU A 147 -7.81 -7.03 -6.14
CA LEU A 147 -6.56 -7.67 -5.75
C LEU A 147 -6.68 -8.16 -4.32
N GLY A 148 -6.57 -9.46 -4.10
CA GLY A 148 -6.49 -10.08 -2.78
C GLY A 148 -5.12 -10.70 -2.56
N ILE A 149 -4.57 -10.55 -1.36
CA ILE A 149 -3.35 -11.24 -0.94
C ILE A 149 -3.70 -12.15 0.23
N LEU A 150 -3.46 -13.45 0.05
CA LEU A 150 -3.54 -14.47 1.09
C LEU A 150 -2.14 -14.97 1.42
N GLY A 151 -1.83 -15.11 2.70
CA GLY A 151 -0.61 -15.73 3.19
C GLY A 151 -0.91 -16.88 4.14
N ASN A 152 0.14 -17.58 4.55
CA ASN A 152 0.14 -18.56 5.64
C ASN A 152 -0.88 -19.71 5.49
N ILE A 153 -1.14 -20.18 4.27
CA ILE A 153 -2.08 -21.28 4.01
C ILE A 153 -1.43 -22.60 4.43
N TYR A 154 -2.05 -23.34 5.35
CA TYR A 154 -1.54 -24.62 5.88
C TYR A 154 -2.45 -25.80 5.52
N ASP A 155 -1.85 -26.84 4.92
CA ASP A 155 -2.35 -28.23 4.68
C ASP A 155 -3.80 -28.44 5.09
N ALA A 156 -4.69 -27.87 4.29
CA ALA A 156 -6.09 -27.89 4.53
C ALA A 156 -6.67 -28.65 3.34
N PRO A 157 -7.00 -29.94 3.50
CA PRO A 157 -7.38 -30.83 2.40
C PRO A 157 -8.67 -30.43 1.65
N ASP A 158 -9.25 -29.28 2.02
CA ASP A 158 -10.44 -28.69 1.45
C ASP A 158 -10.24 -27.20 1.06
N PHE A 159 -9.07 -26.58 1.30
CA PHE A 159 -8.84 -25.13 1.10
C PHE A 159 -8.52 -24.75 -0.35
N ASP A 160 -8.98 -25.55 -1.30
CA ASP A 160 -8.62 -25.42 -2.71
C ASP A 160 -9.23 -24.18 -3.37
N ASN A 161 -10.20 -23.51 -2.73
CA ASN A 161 -11.02 -22.52 -3.42
C ASN A 161 -11.18 -21.22 -2.63
N VAL A 162 -10.84 -20.12 -3.30
CA VAL A 162 -11.14 -18.76 -2.88
C VAL A 162 -12.05 -18.14 -3.93
N ILE A 163 -13.05 -17.36 -3.49
CA ILE A 163 -14.00 -16.70 -4.39
C ILE A 163 -14.02 -15.21 -4.12
N MET A 164 -14.07 -14.41 -5.18
CA MET A 164 -14.50 -13.01 -5.11
C MET A 164 -15.87 -12.88 -5.77
N GLU A 165 -16.90 -12.60 -4.99
CA GLU A 165 -18.26 -12.38 -5.50
C GLU A 165 -18.53 -10.89 -5.66
N LEU A 166 -19.04 -10.49 -6.82
CA LEU A 166 -19.43 -9.12 -7.14
C LEU A 166 -20.94 -9.00 -7.03
N TYR A 167 -21.39 -7.97 -6.33
CA TYR A 167 -22.79 -7.65 -6.11
C TYR A 167 -23.11 -6.27 -6.65
N SER A 168 -24.09 -6.20 -7.55
CA SER A 168 -24.68 -4.96 -8.03
C SER A 168 -25.71 -4.43 -7.03
N PRO A 169 -26.28 -3.23 -7.27
CA PRO A 169 -27.40 -2.72 -6.46
C PRO A 169 -28.62 -3.67 -6.40
N GLU A 170 -28.73 -4.59 -7.37
CA GLU A 170 -29.85 -5.53 -7.50
C GLU A 170 -29.54 -6.90 -6.90
N GLY A 171 -28.30 -7.17 -6.51
CA GLY A 171 -27.87 -8.42 -5.87
C GLY A 171 -26.63 -9.03 -6.51
N TYR A 172 -26.46 -10.35 -6.34
CA TYR A 172 -25.33 -11.10 -6.90
C TYR A 172 -25.26 -10.91 -8.41
N TYR A 173 -24.07 -10.56 -8.92
CA TYR A 173 -23.82 -10.30 -10.33
C TYR A 173 -22.91 -11.35 -10.96
N SER A 174 -21.72 -11.56 -10.39
CA SER A 174 -20.73 -12.51 -10.93
C SER A 174 -19.72 -12.93 -9.87
N GLN A 175 -18.86 -13.91 -10.16
CA GLN A 175 -17.76 -14.29 -9.28
C GLN A 175 -16.48 -14.64 -10.04
N CYS A 176 -15.33 -14.43 -9.39
CA CYS A 176 -14.06 -15.03 -9.75
C CYS A 176 -13.76 -16.17 -8.76
N THR A 177 -13.42 -17.36 -9.27
CA THR A 177 -12.97 -18.48 -8.44
C THR A 177 -11.48 -18.69 -8.68
N PHE A 178 -10.73 -18.81 -7.60
CA PHE A 178 -9.30 -19.05 -7.60
C PHE A 178 -9.02 -20.40 -6.99
N GLN A 179 -8.19 -21.18 -7.67
CA GLN A 179 -7.63 -22.37 -7.07
C GLN A 179 -6.35 -22.02 -6.34
N VAL A 180 -6.27 -22.39 -5.07
CA VAL A 180 -5.10 -22.15 -4.23
C VAL A 180 -4.56 -23.49 -3.82
N ALA A 181 -3.32 -23.78 -4.21
CA ALA A 181 -2.69 -25.07 -3.92
C ALA A 181 -2.20 -25.11 -2.47
N ASP A 182 -1.98 -26.33 -1.95
CA ASP A 182 -1.17 -26.50 -0.75
C ASP A 182 0.27 -25.98 -0.98
N PRO A 183 0.95 -25.52 0.09
CA PRO A 183 2.37 -25.20 0.00
C PRO A 183 3.17 -26.41 -0.55
N PRO A 184 4.21 -26.18 -1.38
CA PRO A 184 5.03 -27.26 -1.88
C PRO A 184 5.65 -28.09 -0.75
N ALA A 185 5.88 -29.39 -0.99
CA ALA A 185 6.48 -30.27 0.01
C ALA A 185 7.79 -29.68 0.58
N GLY A 186 7.85 -29.51 1.90
CA GLY A 186 8.99 -28.90 2.60
C GLY A 186 8.86 -27.38 2.85
N HIS A 187 7.79 -26.75 2.40
CA HIS A 187 7.42 -25.38 2.72
C HIS A 187 6.31 -25.39 3.78
N TYR A 188 6.36 -24.42 4.69
CA TYR A 188 5.36 -24.29 5.76
C TYR A 188 4.26 -23.27 5.44
N TYR A 189 4.48 -22.41 4.43
CA TYR A 189 3.50 -21.47 3.92
C TYR A 189 3.74 -21.17 2.44
N SER A 190 2.65 -20.78 1.77
CA SER A 190 2.66 -20.10 0.48
C SER A 190 1.84 -18.82 0.57
N SER A 191 2.20 -17.84 -0.26
CA SER A 191 1.45 -16.59 -0.41
C SER A 191 0.94 -16.45 -1.84
N TYR A 192 -0.32 -16.06 -1.98
CA TYR A 192 -1.02 -15.98 -3.26
C TYR A 192 -1.52 -14.56 -3.50
N SER A 193 -1.26 -14.07 -4.72
CA SER A 193 -1.88 -12.86 -5.25
C SER A 193 -3.03 -13.29 -6.15
N LEU A 194 -4.24 -12.96 -5.73
CA LEU A 194 -5.47 -13.27 -6.43
C LEU A 194 -5.97 -12.03 -7.14
N ARG A 195 -6.10 -12.09 -8.46
CA ARG A 195 -6.61 -10.97 -9.27
C ARG A 195 -7.91 -11.36 -9.96
N CYS A 196 -8.98 -10.69 -9.59
CA CYS A 196 -10.23 -10.70 -10.36
C CYS A 196 -10.28 -9.42 -11.20
N ARG A 197 -10.45 -9.55 -12.51
CA ARG A 197 -10.65 -8.40 -13.40
C ARG A 197 -12.09 -8.41 -13.90
N ALA A 198 -12.83 -7.34 -13.66
CA ALA A 198 -14.19 -7.19 -14.16
C ALA A 198 -14.28 -6.09 -15.21
N GLY A 199 -14.56 -6.47 -16.46
CA GLY A 199 -14.83 -5.50 -17.53
C GLY A 199 -16.05 -4.64 -17.19
N ILE A 200 -15.94 -3.33 -17.39
CA ILE A 200 -17.01 -2.35 -17.18
C ILE A 200 -17.49 -1.84 -18.53
N ALA A 201 -16.66 -1.06 -19.24
CA ALA A 201 -17.02 -0.46 -20.52
C ALA A 201 -17.46 -1.53 -21.54
N GLY A 202 -18.59 -1.28 -22.21
CA GLY A 202 -19.15 -2.20 -23.20
C GLY A 202 -19.74 -3.50 -22.63
N THR A 203 -19.89 -3.63 -21.30
CA THR A 203 -20.53 -4.80 -20.66
C THR A 203 -21.88 -4.42 -20.05
N GLN A 204 -22.69 -5.42 -19.68
CA GLN A 204 -23.99 -5.21 -18.99
C GLN A 204 -23.86 -4.53 -17.63
N LYS A 205 -22.65 -4.41 -17.05
CA LYS A 205 -22.46 -3.70 -15.78
C LYS A 205 -22.90 -2.24 -15.86
N VAL A 206 -22.76 -1.62 -17.04
CA VAL A 206 -23.17 -0.23 -17.25
C VAL A 206 -24.68 -0.02 -17.14
N ASP A 207 -25.48 -1.10 -17.21
CA ASP A 207 -26.92 -1.06 -16.99
C ASP A 207 -27.28 -1.04 -15.49
N HIS A 208 -26.29 -1.23 -14.61
CA HIS A 208 -26.45 -1.27 -13.16
C HIS A 208 -25.58 -0.19 -12.45
N PRO A 209 -25.72 1.11 -12.76
CA PRO A 209 -25.03 2.16 -12.01
C PRO A 209 -25.51 2.18 -10.55
N GLY A 210 -24.63 2.53 -9.62
CA GLY A 210 -25.00 2.61 -8.20
C GLY A 210 -23.94 2.04 -7.27
N ALA A 211 -24.40 1.67 -6.08
CA ALA A 211 -23.56 1.08 -5.03
C ALA A 211 -23.42 -0.42 -5.26
N TRP A 212 -22.19 -0.83 -5.52
CA TRP A 212 -21.75 -2.21 -5.63
C TRP A 212 -20.98 -2.61 -4.37
N HIS A 213 -20.78 -3.91 -4.18
CA HIS A 213 -19.75 -4.41 -3.28
C HIS A 213 -19.15 -5.70 -3.82
N THR A 214 -17.95 -6.01 -3.33
CA THR A 214 -17.26 -7.27 -3.63
C THR A 214 -16.95 -7.99 -2.34
N ASP A 215 -17.41 -9.23 -2.22
CA ASP A 215 -17.13 -10.10 -1.09
C ASP A 215 -15.97 -11.03 -1.44
N PHE A 216 -15.02 -11.16 -0.52
CA PHE A 216 -13.90 -12.09 -0.60
C PHE A 216 -14.19 -13.27 0.34
N LEU A 217 -14.39 -14.45 -0.24
CA LEU A 217 -14.77 -15.66 0.47
C LEU A 217 -13.69 -16.72 0.37
N VAL A 218 -13.48 -17.41 1.48
CA VAL A 218 -12.51 -18.49 1.63
C VAL A 218 -13.26 -19.72 2.11
N TYR A 219 -13.01 -20.88 1.49
CA TYR A 219 -13.59 -22.14 1.96
C TYR A 219 -12.74 -22.71 3.10
N ASP A 220 -13.27 -22.71 4.32
CA ASP A 220 -12.58 -23.17 5.52
C ASP A 220 -13.46 -24.15 6.32
N ASN A 221 -12.91 -25.33 6.61
CA ASN A 221 -13.56 -26.38 7.41
C ASN A 221 -14.98 -26.75 6.90
N GLY A 222 -15.11 -26.92 5.58
CA GLY A 222 -16.37 -27.31 4.95
C GLY A 222 -17.41 -26.18 4.81
N GLN A 223 -17.03 -24.93 5.06
CA GLN A 223 -17.92 -23.78 4.97
C GLN A 223 -17.26 -22.59 4.28
N TRP A 224 -18.02 -21.88 3.46
CA TRP A 224 -17.61 -20.58 2.94
C TRP A 224 -17.64 -19.54 4.06
N ARG A 225 -16.50 -18.88 4.27
CA ARG A 225 -16.35 -17.75 5.19
C ARG A 225 -16.06 -16.50 4.39
N ARG A 226 -16.75 -15.42 4.70
CA ARG A 226 -16.48 -14.11 4.12
C ARG A 226 -15.45 -13.39 4.97
N GLU A 227 -14.29 -13.17 4.39
CA GLU A 227 -13.14 -12.54 5.05
C GLU A 227 -13.14 -11.03 4.88
N ALA A 228 -13.55 -10.55 3.70
CA ALA A 228 -13.68 -9.13 3.46
C ALA A 228 -14.92 -8.81 2.61
N SER A 229 -15.42 -7.59 2.76
CA SER A 229 -16.42 -6.99 1.89
C SER A 229 -15.99 -5.56 1.59
N LYS A 230 -15.91 -5.20 0.32
CA LYS A 230 -15.47 -3.88 -0.13
C LYS A 230 -16.56 -3.20 -0.95
N PRO A 231 -17.17 -2.12 -0.46
CA PRO A 231 -18.12 -1.35 -1.25
C PRO A 231 -17.38 -0.55 -2.33
N TRP A 232 -18.01 -0.38 -3.49
CA TRP A 232 -17.55 0.50 -4.55
C TRP A 232 -18.74 1.07 -5.34
N GLN A 233 -18.51 2.08 -6.16
CA GLN A 233 -19.55 2.83 -6.87
C GLN A 233 -19.30 2.77 -8.37
N LEU A 234 -20.34 2.46 -9.15
CA LEU A 234 -20.33 2.58 -10.60
C LEU A 234 -21.16 3.80 -11.04
N ILE A 235 -20.55 4.70 -11.81
CA ILE A 235 -21.13 5.99 -12.20
C ILE A 235 -21.36 6.00 -13.71
N CYS A 236 -22.61 5.78 -14.14
CA CYS A 236 -23.01 5.86 -15.55
C CYS A 236 -23.86 7.12 -15.79
N GLY A 237 -23.45 7.94 -16.76
CA GLY A 237 -24.14 9.16 -17.18
C GLY A 237 -23.14 10.17 -17.73
N ALA A 238 -23.59 11.13 -18.54
CA ALA A 238 -22.75 12.27 -18.90
C ALA A 238 -22.21 12.83 -17.59
N THR A 239 -20.89 12.83 -17.41
CA THR A 239 -20.26 13.54 -16.30
C THR A 239 -20.92 14.90 -16.31
N PRO A 240 -21.73 15.28 -15.30
CA PRO A 240 -22.29 16.62 -15.29
C PRO A 240 -21.08 17.53 -15.46
N THR A 241 -21.07 18.37 -16.50
CA THR A 241 -20.10 19.46 -16.63
C THR A 241 -19.96 20.02 -15.23
N PRO A 242 -18.77 20.04 -14.61
CA PRO A 242 -18.63 20.11 -13.16
C PRO A 242 -19.29 21.37 -12.59
N THR A 243 -20.59 21.29 -12.36
CA THR A 243 -21.37 22.23 -11.59
C THR A 243 -21.23 21.76 -10.16
N THR A 244 -20.04 21.94 -9.61
CA THR A 244 -19.68 22.15 -8.19
C THR A 244 -20.77 21.90 -7.14
N THR A 245 -21.43 20.76 -7.24
CA THR A 245 -22.44 20.27 -6.32
C THR A 245 -22.12 18.79 -6.21
N GLU A 246 -21.04 18.51 -5.49
CA GLU A 246 -20.83 17.23 -4.83
C GLU A 246 -22.17 16.74 -4.26
N CYS A 247 -22.42 15.43 -4.28
CA CYS A 247 -23.38 14.85 -3.35
C CYS A 247 -23.07 15.44 -1.96
N PRO A 248 -24.01 16.11 -1.26
CA PRO A 248 -23.75 16.63 0.06
C PRO A 248 -23.49 15.43 0.99
N GLY A 249 -22.22 15.07 1.20
CA GLY A 249 -21.83 13.98 2.10
C GLY A 249 -20.67 13.08 1.66
N ALA A 250 -20.26 13.03 0.39
CA ALA A 250 -19.16 12.16 -0.05
C ALA A 250 -17.88 12.97 -0.29
N THR A 251 -17.43 13.73 0.70
CA THR A 251 -16.09 14.33 0.65
C THR A 251 -15.06 13.23 0.90
N THR A 252 -14.21 12.90 -0.07
CA THR A 252 -13.05 12.03 0.17
C THR A 252 -12.14 12.68 1.21
N ARG A 253 -12.17 12.21 2.46
CA ARG A 253 -11.30 12.66 3.55
C ARG A 253 -10.23 11.65 3.90
N THR A 254 -9.55 11.19 2.86
CA THR A 254 -8.35 10.38 2.99
C THR A 254 -7.17 11.26 2.60
N TYR A 255 -6.24 11.44 3.52
CA TYR A 255 -5.05 12.25 3.34
C TYR A 255 -3.84 11.32 3.43
N VAL A 256 -3.00 11.38 2.40
CA VAL A 256 -1.85 10.49 2.27
C VAL A 256 -0.60 11.35 2.16
N THR A 257 0.48 10.90 2.80
CA THR A 257 1.82 11.36 2.48
C THR A 257 2.75 10.17 2.27
N THR A 258 3.59 10.29 1.26
CA THR A 258 4.73 9.41 0.96
C THR A 258 6.03 10.21 0.92
N GLN A 259 5.95 11.50 1.26
CA GLN A 259 7.09 12.41 1.26
C GLN A 259 7.59 12.52 2.68
N ASP A 260 8.89 12.30 2.85
CA ASP A 260 9.63 12.87 3.95
C ASP A 260 9.53 14.40 3.85
N ASN A 261 8.91 14.99 4.85
CA ASN A 261 8.63 16.43 4.91
C ASN A 261 8.80 16.95 6.34
N GLU A 262 9.59 16.26 7.15
CA GLU A 262 9.89 16.65 8.52
C GLU A 262 11.29 16.19 8.92
N ASN A 263 11.80 16.70 10.04
CA ASN A 263 13.04 16.24 10.64
C ASN A 263 12.97 16.31 12.16
N ASN A 264 14.03 15.88 12.82
CA ASN A 264 14.08 15.78 14.30
C ASN A 264 13.91 17.12 15.04
N SER A 265 13.98 18.25 14.31
CA SER A 265 13.76 19.59 14.85
C SER A 265 12.37 20.17 14.51
N HIS A 266 11.51 19.40 13.86
CA HIS A 266 10.14 19.75 13.46
C HIS A 266 10.07 21.04 12.63
N THR A 267 10.95 21.15 11.62
CA THR A 267 11.11 22.36 10.79
C THR A 267 10.39 22.32 9.44
N GLY A 268 9.83 21.17 9.06
CA GLY A 268 9.19 20.91 7.77
C GLY A 268 10.17 20.57 6.64
N TYR A 269 11.41 20.19 6.97
CA TYR A 269 12.46 19.79 6.03
C TYR A 269 12.82 18.33 6.23
N ALA A 270 12.92 17.57 5.15
CA ALA A 270 13.33 16.17 5.13
C ALA A 270 14.74 15.93 5.72
N ASP A 271 14.93 14.79 6.38
CA ASP A 271 16.24 14.28 6.84
C ASP A 271 16.58 12.86 6.37
N GLY A 272 15.69 12.23 5.60
CA GLY A 272 15.91 10.96 4.90
C GLY A 272 15.54 9.73 5.72
N ASP A 273 14.56 9.83 6.60
CA ASP A 273 14.03 8.75 7.46
C ASP A 273 12.75 8.07 6.90
N MET A 274 12.14 8.65 5.85
CA MET A 274 10.93 8.17 5.18
C MET A 274 11.09 8.16 3.64
N GLY A 275 10.50 7.19 2.94
CA GLY A 275 10.53 7.17 1.48
C GLY A 275 10.11 5.86 0.81
N PRO A 276 10.20 5.77 -0.54
CA PRO A 276 9.83 4.58 -1.29
C PRO A 276 10.73 3.36 -1.02
N ASP A 277 12.01 3.63 -0.72
CA ASP A 277 13.06 2.69 -0.33
C ASP A 277 13.84 3.32 0.85
N PRO A 278 13.21 3.53 2.02
CA PRO A 278 13.88 4.20 3.13
C PRO A 278 14.95 3.28 3.70
N ASP A 279 16.02 3.89 4.19
CA ASP A 279 16.96 3.17 5.05
C ASP A 279 16.21 2.63 6.26
N CYS A 280 16.65 1.48 6.76
CA CYS A 280 16.15 1.01 8.05
C CYS A 280 16.70 1.89 9.17
N ILE A 281 15.82 2.59 9.89
CA ILE A 281 16.20 3.55 10.93
C ILE A 281 16.25 2.83 12.28
N PHE A 282 17.42 2.83 12.90
CA PHE A 282 17.61 2.32 14.26
C PHE A 282 17.34 3.42 15.28
N ARG A 283 17.03 3.04 16.53
CA ARG A 283 16.86 4.00 17.64
C ARG A 283 18.04 4.95 17.84
N ASN A 284 19.26 4.50 17.56
CA ASN A 284 20.47 5.30 17.74
C ASN A 284 20.92 6.01 16.46
N ASP A 285 20.13 5.96 15.38
CA ASP A 285 20.38 6.74 14.17
C ASP A 285 20.23 8.24 14.48
N SER A 286 21.06 9.07 13.85
CA SER A 286 20.97 10.53 14.02
C SER A 286 19.68 11.13 13.47
N ARG A 287 19.00 10.41 12.58
CA ARG A 287 17.70 10.74 12.00
C ARG A 287 16.53 10.23 12.84
N HIS A 288 16.75 9.54 13.96
CA HIS A 288 15.65 9.10 14.83
C HIS A 288 15.13 10.25 15.72
N PRO A 289 13.80 10.41 15.92
CA PRO A 289 12.70 9.51 15.49
C PRO A 289 12.36 9.59 14.00
N ILE A 290 11.51 8.68 13.50
CA ILE A 290 10.98 8.82 12.13
C ILE A 290 9.78 9.76 12.17
N GLU A 291 9.78 10.86 11.40
CA GLU A 291 8.68 11.82 11.41
C GLU A 291 8.24 12.33 10.04
N PHE A 292 6.93 12.61 9.94
CA PHE A 292 6.36 13.27 8.77
C PHE A 292 5.02 13.91 9.10
N ASN A 293 4.60 14.84 8.27
CA ASN A 293 3.32 15.52 8.35
C ASN A 293 2.34 15.02 7.29
N ILE A 294 1.12 14.70 7.73
CA ILE A 294 -0.04 14.53 6.86
C ILE A 294 -0.83 15.85 6.80
N TYR A 295 -0.90 16.47 5.63
CA TYR A 295 -1.59 17.75 5.45
C TYR A 295 -3.10 17.58 5.27
N VAL A 296 -3.88 18.22 6.15
CA VAL A 296 -5.35 18.26 6.08
C VAL A 296 -5.79 19.68 5.68
N PRO A 297 -6.21 19.90 4.42
CA PRO A 297 -6.53 21.25 3.92
C PRO A 297 -7.74 21.88 4.61
N SER A 298 -8.72 21.08 5.03
CA SER A 298 -9.95 21.54 5.69
C SER A 298 -10.49 20.43 6.59
N LEU A 299 -10.98 20.82 7.78
CA LEU A 299 -11.65 19.92 8.73
C LEU A 299 -13.19 19.97 8.65
N SER A 300 -13.74 20.67 7.66
CA SER A 300 -15.18 20.90 7.55
C SER A 300 -15.84 19.94 6.55
N PRO A 301 -17.07 19.46 6.83
CA PRO A 301 -17.81 19.48 8.10
C PRO A 301 -17.17 18.66 9.24
N PRO A 302 -17.60 18.81 10.51
CA PRO A 302 -17.08 18.00 11.62
C PRO A 302 -17.18 16.49 11.36
N PHE A 303 -16.32 15.72 12.03
CA PHE A 303 -16.23 14.26 11.95
C PHE A 303 -16.17 13.67 13.37
N SER A 304 -16.68 12.45 13.51
CA SER A 304 -16.80 11.72 14.78
C SER A 304 -15.72 10.65 14.97
N TRP A 305 -15.01 10.28 13.90
CA TRP A 305 -13.91 9.34 13.95
C TRP A 305 -12.81 9.70 12.96
N ALA A 306 -11.58 9.27 13.30
CA ALA A 306 -10.40 9.37 12.45
C ALA A 306 -9.54 8.12 12.66
N THR A 307 -8.86 7.66 11.62
CA THR A 307 -7.92 6.53 11.71
C THR A 307 -6.61 6.83 11.01
N LEU A 308 -5.52 6.30 11.54
CA LEU A 308 -4.18 6.36 10.94
C LEU A 308 -3.76 4.96 10.48
N SER A 309 -3.17 4.83 9.31
CA SER A 309 -2.48 3.61 8.87
C SER A 309 -1.12 3.97 8.30
N LEU A 310 -0.14 3.08 8.48
CA LEU A 310 1.25 3.28 8.09
C LEU A 310 1.73 2.11 7.23
N ARG A 311 2.48 2.40 6.16
CA ARG A 311 3.22 1.38 5.40
C ARG A 311 4.64 1.30 5.95
N VAL A 312 4.96 0.18 6.60
CA VAL A 312 6.19 0.00 7.38
C VAL A 312 6.92 -1.27 6.96
N TRP A 313 8.24 -1.29 7.07
CA TRP A 313 9.11 -2.42 6.75
C TRP A 313 9.79 -2.94 8.01
N ASP A 314 9.93 -4.26 8.11
CA ASP A 314 10.69 -4.97 9.15
C ASP A 314 10.20 -4.62 10.56
N VAL A 315 9.02 -5.15 10.90
CA VAL A 315 8.47 -5.01 12.26
C VAL A 315 8.29 -6.40 12.85
N ASP A 316 9.10 -6.72 13.85
CA ASP A 316 9.22 -8.04 14.49
C ASP A 316 8.57 -8.04 15.88
N GLU A 317 7.30 -7.63 15.98
CA GLU A 317 6.63 -7.52 17.27
C GLU A 317 6.49 -8.85 18.02
N GLU A 318 6.60 -9.97 17.30
CA GLU A 318 6.44 -11.34 17.78
C GLU A 318 7.77 -12.02 18.19
N ALA A 319 8.92 -11.33 18.08
CA ALA A 319 10.21 -11.92 18.46
C ALA A 319 10.20 -12.36 19.95
N GLN A 320 10.45 -13.65 20.19
CA GLN A 320 10.20 -14.27 21.50
C GLN A 320 11.10 -13.76 22.63
N ASP A 321 12.36 -13.48 22.32
CA ASP A 321 13.38 -13.12 23.30
C ASP A 321 13.55 -11.60 23.44
N CYS A 322 13.23 -10.86 22.39
CA CYS A 322 13.38 -9.42 22.35
C CYS A 322 12.34 -8.80 21.41
N PRO A 323 11.05 -8.76 21.77
CA PRO A 323 10.03 -8.29 20.85
C PRO A 323 10.27 -6.83 20.46
N GLU A 324 10.16 -6.53 19.17
CA GLU A 324 10.25 -5.15 18.68
C GLU A 324 9.05 -4.32 19.16
N ARG A 325 9.30 -3.08 19.56
CA ARG A 325 8.29 -2.18 20.12
C ARG A 325 8.52 -0.75 19.64
N ASP A 326 8.01 -0.46 18.47
CA ASP A 326 8.05 0.89 17.91
C ASP A 326 6.74 1.60 18.23
N THR A 327 6.84 2.72 18.93
CA THR A 327 5.66 3.46 19.36
C THR A 327 5.30 4.52 18.33
N VAL A 328 4.02 4.59 17.98
CA VAL A 328 3.47 5.59 17.07
C VAL A 328 2.82 6.71 17.88
N TYR A 329 3.13 7.95 17.50
CA TYR A 329 2.51 9.15 18.03
C TYR A 329 1.84 9.95 16.91
N PHE A 330 0.71 10.59 17.25
CA PHE A 330 -0.01 11.52 16.39
C PHE A 330 -0.20 12.85 17.09
N ASN A 331 0.38 13.92 16.55
CA ASN A 331 0.46 15.26 17.16
C ASN A 331 0.89 15.18 18.64
N GLY A 332 1.89 14.36 18.94
CA GLY A 332 2.44 14.16 20.30
C GLY A 332 1.63 13.24 21.22
N ASN A 333 0.54 12.64 20.76
CA ASN A 333 -0.26 11.69 21.54
C ASN A 333 0.07 10.25 21.12
N PHE A 334 0.33 9.37 22.07
CA PHE A 334 0.56 7.94 21.80
C PHE A 334 -0.71 7.30 21.21
N VAL A 335 -0.58 6.58 20.10
CA VAL A 335 -1.71 5.92 19.41
C VAL A 335 -1.61 4.41 19.37
N GLY A 336 -0.41 3.84 19.48
CA GLY A 336 -0.21 2.40 19.47
C GLY A 336 1.23 1.98 19.16
N TYR A 337 1.42 0.68 19.00
CA TYR A 337 2.68 0.10 18.53
C TYR A 337 2.55 -0.31 17.07
N LEU A 338 3.64 -0.19 16.32
CA LEU A 338 3.75 -0.79 15.00
C LEU A 338 3.50 -2.30 15.05
N ARG A 339 3.07 -2.80 13.89
CA ARG A 339 2.73 -4.19 13.61
C ARG A 339 3.14 -4.49 12.19
N GLY A 340 3.75 -5.65 11.99
CA GLY A 340 4.20 -6.07 10.67
C GLY A 340 4.78 -7.47 10.68
N ALA A 341 5.86 -7.62 9.90
CA ALA A 341 6.58 -8.87 9.76
C ALA A 341 8.04 -8.61 9.39
N ASN A 342 8.90 -9.57 9.73
CA ASN A 342 10.32 -9.61 9.44
C ASN A 342 10.61 -9.42 7.94
N ASP A 343 11.57 -8.55 7.62
CA ASP A 343 12.13 -8.32 6.28
C ASP A 343 11.09 -8.02 5.18
N THR A 344 9.89 -7.55 5.53
CA THR A 344 8.83 -7.31 4.56
C THR A 344 8.02 -6.06 4.86
N TRP A 345 7.47 -5.49 3.80
CA TRP A 345 6.57 -4.35 3.91
C TRP A 345 5.20 -4.81 4.40
N SER A 346 4.75 -4.28 5.53
CA SER A 346 3.43 -4.47 6.15
C SER A 346 2.61 -3.18 6.22
N THR A 347 1.30 -3.32 6.41
CA THR A 347 0.43 -2.17 6.71
C THR A 347 0.08 -2.21 8.18
N SER A 348 0.59 -1.25 8.94
CA SER A 348 0.33 -1.12 10.36
C SER A 348 -0.89 -0.23 10.63
N GLY A 349 -1.73 -0.63 11.58
CA GLY A 349 -3.02 0.00 11.87
C GLY A 349 -4.24 -0.78 11.33
N PRO A 350 -5.43 -0.16 11.27
CA PRO A 350 -5.70 1.24 11.60
C PRO A 350 -5.58 1.51 13.09
N TYR A 351 -5.03 2.68 13.44
CA TYR A 351 -5.04 3.23 14.79
C TYR A 351 -6.23 4.17 14.93
N ASP A 352 -7.00 4.03 16.01
CA ASP A 352 -8.07 4.96 16.33
C ASP A 352 -7.46 6.30 16.78
N ILE A 353 -7.70 7.35 16.00
CA ILE A 353 -7.25 8.71 16.31
C ILE A 353 -8.41 9.46 16.92
N ASN A 354 -8.19 10.04 18.10
CA ASN A 354 -9.18 10.94 18.69
C ASN A 354 -9.39 12.12 17.74
N PRO A 355 -10.63 12.39 17.26
CA PRO A 355 -10.90 13.48 16.34
C PRO A 355 -10.39 14.85 16.80
N SER A 356 -10.33 15.08 18.12
CA SER A 356 -9.82 16.33 18.69
C SER A 356 -8.31 16.54 18.52
N TRP A 357 -7.55 15.50 18.19
CA TRP A 357 -6.12 15.59 17.91
C TRP A 357 -5.84 16.01 16.47
N VAL A 358 -6.79 15.84 15.56
CA VAL A 358 -6.62 16.19 14.15
C VAL A 358 -6.81 17.70 13.99
N ARG A 359 -5.82 18.34 13.36
CA ARG A 359 -5.83 19.78 13.08
C ARG A 359 -5.90 20.05 11.58
N GLN A 360 -6.47 21.19 11.20
CA GLN A 360 -6.32 21.72 9.86
C GLN A 360 -4.84 22.10 9.66
N GLY A 361 -4.28 21.74 8.51
CA GLY A 361 -2.86 21.88 8.22
C GLY A 361 -2.09 20.58 8.46
N ASN A 362 -0.80 20.72 8.76
CA ASN A 362 0.11 19.59 9.00
C ASN A 362 -0.28 18.81 10.25
N ASN A 363 -0.39 17.49 10.19
CA ASN A 363 -0.55 16.62 11.36
C ASN A 363 0.69 15.75 11.48
N LEU A 364 1.45 15.91 12.56
CA LEU A 364 2.70 15.20 12.80
C LEU A 364 2.41 13.75 13.17
N VAL A 365 3.05 12.84 12.46
CA VAL A 365 3.21 11.43 12.84
C VAL A 365 4.67 11.26 13.23
N GLU A 366 4.92 10.63 14.37
CA GLU A 366 6.27 10.33 14.88
C GLU A 366 6.32 8.86 15.28
N ILE A 367 7.35 8.13 14.85
CA ILE A 367 7.60 6.74 15.22
C ILE A 367 8.90 6.69 16.02
N GLN A 368 8.82 6.25 17.27
CA GLN A 368 10.01 5.95 18.06
C GLN A 368 10.33 4.47 17.96
N VAL A 369 11.41 4.17 17.24
CA VAL A 369 11.92 2.82 17.03
C VAL A 369 12.47 2.20 18.31
N ASN A 370 12.19 0.90 18.52
CA ASN A 370 12.75 0.02 19.53
C ASN A 370 12.77 0.60 20.96
N THR A 371 11.60 0.96 21.49
CA THR A 371 11.48 1.62 22.81
C THR A 371 11.87 0.73 24.00
N THR A 372 12.06 -0.58 23.80
CA THR A 372 12.34 -1.55 24.89
C THR A 372 13.80 -1.71 25.27
N GLY A 373 14.76 -1.22 24.47
CA GLY A 373 16.18 -1.45 24.80
C GLY A 373 16.78 -2.70 24.16
N CYS A 374 16.09 -3.34 23.23
CA CYS A 374 16.52 -4.61 22.66
C CYS A 374 17.82 -4.48 21.88
N LEU A 375 18.91 -5.02 22.44
CA LEU A 375 20.22 -5.08 21.80
C LEU A 375 20.50 -6.48 21.26
N GLY A 376 21.19 -6.54 20.13
CA GLY A 376 21.72 -7.77 19.56
C GLY A 376 22.85 -8.35 20.40
N SER A 377 23.33 -9.53 20.01
CA SER A 377 24.37 -10.28 20.73
C SER A 377 25.72 -9.56 20.83
N GLN A 378 25.98 -8.54 20.00
CA GLN A 378 27.19 -7.72 20.05
C GLN A 378 26.94 -6.33 20.67
N GLY A 379 25.78 -6.10 21.29
CA GLY A 379 25.42 -4.86 21.97
C GLY A 379 24.94 -3.72 21.06
N GLN A 380 24.73 -3.98 19.77
CA GLN A 380 24.14 -3.05 18.81
C GLN A 380 22.61 -3.03 18.90
N GLU A 381 21.96 -1.97 18.42
CA GLU A 381 20.50 -1.97 18.24
C GLU A 381 20.09 -3.16 17.38
N ARG A 382 19.10 -3.91 17.86
CA ARG A 382 18.64 -5.12 17.16
C ARG A 382 17.63 -4.80 16.06
N TRP A 383 16.81 -3.80 16.31
CA TRP A 383 15.60 -3.53 15.54
C TRP A 383 15.67 -2.16 14.88
N CYS A 384 15.13 -2.09 13.67
CA CYS A 384 15.03 -0.89 12.88
C CYS A 384 13.77 -0.97 12.04
N VAL A 385 13.25 0.19 11.63
CA VAL A 385 12.03 0.25 10.83
C VAL A 385 12.25 1.16 9.63
N GLY A 386 11.66 0.77 8.50
CA GLY A 386 11.48 1.66 7.35
C GLY A 386 10.03 2.15 7.24
N VAL A 387 9.80 3.42 6.90
CA VAL A 387 8.44 3.96 6.70
C VAL A 387 8.30 4.55 5.30
N LYS A 388 7.27 4.11 4.57
CA LYS A 388 7.02 4.54 3.18
C LYS A 388 5.83 5.47 3.02
N GLN A 389 4.82 5.32 3.86
CA GLN A 389 3.57 6.02 3.69
C GLN A 389 2.82 6.17 5.00
N GLY A 390 2.18 7.32 5.20
CA GLY A 390 1.14 7.52 6.20
C GLY A 390 -0.19 7.90 5.55
N THR A 391 -1.27 7.33 6.05
CA THR A 391 -2.64 7.58 5.59
C THR A 391 -3.53 7.93 6.77
N LEU A 392 -4.05 9.16 6.79
CA LEU A 392 -5.04 9.63 7.74
C LEU A 392 -6.41 9.64 7.07
N GLN A 393 -7.37 8.93 7.65
CA GLN A 393 -8.73 8.87 7.15
C GLN A 393 -9.69 9.49 8.17
N LEU A 394 -10.58 10.36 7.71
CA LEU A 394 -11.65 10.94 8.52
C LEU A 394 -13.03 10.44 8.06
N GLU A 395 -14.02 10.56 8.93
CA GLU A 395 -15.43 10.27 8.60
C GLU A 395 -15.88 10.93 7.28
N GLY A 396 -16.59 10.17 6.46
CA GLY A 396 -17.07 10.59 5.14
C GLY A 396 -16.07 10.31 4.01
N GLY A 397 -14.83 9.92 4.31
CA GLY A 397 -13.87 9.47 3.31
C GLY A 397 -14.29 8.16 2.64
N SER A 398 -14.26 8.13 1.31
CA SER A 398 -14.64 7.00 0.46
C SER A 398 -13.77 5.74 0.67
N GLY A 399 -12.64 5.85 1.38
CA GLY A 399 -11.85 4.71 1.81
C GLY A 399 -12.44 3.89 2.96
N ALA A 400 -13.69 4.14 3.39
CA ALA A 400 -14.32 3.50 4.55
C ALA A 400 -14.72 2.05 4.25
N ALA A 401 -13.76 1.23 3.83
CA ALA A 401 -13.70 -0.12 4.36
C ALA A 401 -13.29 0.05 5.82
N TYR A 402 -14.27 -0.04 6.71
CA TYR A 402 -14.06 -0.27 8.11
C TYR A 402 -13.10 -1.45 8.28
N LYS A 403 -11.80 -1.17 8.36
CA LYS A 403 -10.77 -2.13 8.76
C LYS A 403 -11.01 -2.35 10.25
N ARG A 404 -11.98 -3.20 10.61
CA ARG A 404 -11.89 -3.92 11.87
C ARG A 404 -10.56 -4.66 11.75
N SER A 405 -9.55 -4.24 12.49
CA SER A 405 -8.27 -4.92 12.60
C SER A 405 -8.55 -6.41 12.85
N PHE A 406 -8.29 -7.27 11.86
CA PHE A 406 -8.42 -8.73 12.00
C PHE A 406 -7.15 -9.38 12.53
N PHE A 407 -6.17 -8.60 12.97
CA PHE A 407 -5.28 -9.11 13.99
C PHE A 407 -6.13 -9.33 15.24
N LYS A 408 -6.48 -10.59 15.52
CA LYS A 408 -6.70 -11.01 16.89
C LYS A 408 -5.50 -10.48 17.66
N SER A 409 -5.73 -9.41 18.41
CA SER A 409 -4.95 -9.11 19.60
C SER A 409 -4.71 -10.46 20.29
N PRO A 410 -3.48 -10.91 20.52
CA PRO A 410 -3.26 -11.85 21.59
C PRO A 410 -3.45 -11.04 22.86
N GLU A 411 -4.72 -10.78 23.20
CA GLU A 411 -5.20 -10.10 24.39
C GLU A 411 -4.95 -10.94 25.66
N CYS A 412 -4.10 -11.97 25.54
CA CYS A 412 -3.74 -12.92 26.58
C CYS A 412 -2.26 -13.31 26.46
N TRP A 413 -1.33 -12.36 26.57
CA TRP A 413 -0.02 -12.69 27.13
C TRP A 413 0.03 -12.07 28.53
N PRO A 414 -0.02 -12.88 29.61
CA PRO A 414 0.21 -12.37 30.96
C PRO A 414 1.63 -11.80 31.07
N PRO A 415 1.87 -10.90 32.05
CA PRO A 415 3.13 -10.18 32.22
C PRO A 415 4.37 -11.06 32.39
#